data_AF-A0A3B9YM88-F1
#
_entry.id   AF-A0A3B9YM88-F1
#
_cell.length_a   1.000
_cell.length_b   1.000
_cell.length_c   1.000
_cell.angle_alpha   90.00
_cell.angle_beta   90.00
_cell.angle_gamma   90.00
#
_symmetry.space_group_name_H-M   'P 1'
#
loop_
_entity.id
_entity.type
_entity.pdbx_description
1 polymer ?
#
loop_
_entity_poly.entity_id
_entity_poly.type
_entity_poly.pdbx_seq_one_letter_code
_entity_poly.pdbx_strand_id
1 'polypeptide(L)'
;MPISGDKPSKDELRAQYLDLMKKVLTNWVYAESELIESKPTGLPGKLVCAFVDAFGFRLARPQRGDLAQRLEGRDWPPSAHTMAGMKRLDNLQKCAESVLQDGVPGDFIETGVWRGGTVILMRAILKA
;
A
#
# COMPACT_ATOMS: atom_id res chain seq x y z
N MET A 1 -12.10 24.03 -19.10
CA MET A 1 -12.98 24.72 -18.12
C MET A 1 -12.13 25.09 -16.92
N PRO A 2 -12.05 26.36 -16.52
CA PRO A 2 -11.30 26.72 -15.32
C PRO A 2 -12.13 26.29 -14.11
N ILE A 3 -11.55 25.44 -13.27
CA ILE A 3 -12.09 25.08 -11.96
C ILE A 3 -12.03 26.33 -11.09
N SER A 4 -13.13 27.08 -11.09
CA SER A 4 -13.43 28.19 -10.19
C SER A 4 -13.76 27.61 -8.82
N GLY A 5 -12.73 27.19 -8.07
CA GLY A 5 -12.83 26.85 -6.66
C GLY A 5 -11.70 27.53 -5.90
N ASP A 6 -11.99 27.98 -4.68
CA ASP A 6 -10.94 28.49 -3.78
C ASP A 6 -9.78 27.49 -3.70
N LYS A 7 -8.56 28.03 -3.61
CA LYS A 7 -7.37 27.18 -3.45
C LYS A 7 -7.51 26.43 -2.11
N PRO A 8 -7.31 25.10 -2.10
CA PRO A 8 -7.40 24.33 -0.87
C PRO A 8 -6.38 24.82 0.15
N SER A 9 -6.76 24.78 1.43
CA SER A 9 -5.88 25.10 2.54
C SER A 9 -4.72 24.11 2.63
N LYS A 10 -3.66 24.47 3.36
CA LYS A 10 -2.52 23.56 3.58
C LYS A 10 -2.95 22.28 4.30
N ASP A 11 -3.88 22.39 5.25
CA ASP A 11 -4.36 21.25 6.03
C ASP A 11 -5.19 20.28 5.16
N GLU A 12 -6.01 20.82 4.26
CA GLU A 12 -6.74 20.02 3.28
C GLU A 12 -5.78 19.29 2.32
N LEU A 13 -4.75 19.99 1.83
CA LEU A 13 -3.73 19.38 0.98
C LEU A 13 -2.95 18.29 1.71
N ARG A 14 -2.59 18.51 2.97
CA ARG A 14 -1.95 17.51 3.84
C ARG A 14 -2.84 16.30 4.04
N ALA A 15 -4.13 16.50 4.33
CA ALA A 15 -5.08 15.41 4.49
C ALA A 15 -5.26 14.59 3.20
N GLN A 16 -5.37 15.25 2.05
CA GLN A 16 -5.44 14.61 0.74
C GLN A 16 -4.18 13.81 0.41
N TYR A 17 -2.99 14.36 0.73
CA TYR A 17 -1.72 13.66 0.57
C TYR A 17 -1.68 12.37 1.39
N LEU A 18 -2.02 12.45 2.69
CA LEU A 18 -1.97 11.28 3.58
C LEU A 18 -3.03 10.22 3.22
N ASP A 19 -4.22 10.63 2.79
CA ASP A 19 -5.24 9.72 2.25
C ASP A 19 -4.74 8.98 1.00
N LEU A 20 -4.17 9.72 0.03
CA LEU A 20 -3.58 9.13 -1.16
C LEU A 20 -2.43 8.19 -0.81
N MET A 21 -1.55 8.58 0.12
CA MET A 21 -0.46 7.73 0.59
C MET A 21 -0.98 6.41 1.13
N LYS A 22 -2.00 6.40 1.99
CA LYS A 22 -2.59 5.16 2.51
C LYS A 22 -3.16 4.28 1.39
N LYS A 23 -3.86 4.89 0.41
CA LYS A 23 -4.39 4.18 -0.77
C LYS A 23 -3.28 3.56 -1.62
N VAL A 24 -2.18 4.27 -1.85
CA VAL A 24 -1.02 3.77 -2.61
C VAL A 24 -0.31 2.65 -1.86
N LEU A 25 -0.07 2.83 -0.56
CA LEU A 25 0.66 1.85 0.26
C LEU A 25 -0.08 0.52 0.41
N THR A 26 -1.42 0.58 0.45
CA THR A 26 -2.29 -0.61 0.45
C THR A 26 -2.62 -1.10 -0.96
N ASN A 27 -2.10 -0.47 -2.01
CA ASN A 27 -2.46 -0.71 -3.40
C ASN A 27 -3.98 -0.72 -3.65
N TRP A 28 -4.71 0.11 -2.91
CA TRP A 28 -6.16 0.28 -3.05
C TRP A 28 -6.53 0.71 -4.47
N VAL A 29 -5.68 1.52 -5.09
CA VAL A 29 -5.86 2.09 -6.44
C VAL A 29 -5.94 1.02 -7.52
N TYR A 30 -5.22 -0.10 -7.34
CA TYR A 30 -5.10 -1.16 -8.35
C TYR A 30 -5.49 -2.54 -7.81
N ALA A 31 -6.23 -2.60 -6.70
CA ALA A 31 -6.55 -3.86 -6.03
C ALA A 31 -7.25 -4.88 -6.96
N GLU A 32 -8.11 -4.42 -7.85
CA GLU A 32 -8.85 -5.27 -8.78
C GLU A 32 -8.01 -5.80 -9.96
N SER A 33 -6.85 -5.18 -10.22
CA SER A 33 -5.95 -5.53 -11.33
C SER A 33 -4.66 -6.21 -10.87
N GLU A 34 -4.59 -6.64 -9.61
CA GLU A 34 -3.42 -7.32 -9.07
C GLU A 34 -3.13 -8.67 -9.76
N LEU A 35 -1.84 -8.91 -9.98
CA LEU A 35 -1.32 -10.13 -10.59
C LEU A 35 -0.41 -10.85 -9.59
N ILE A 36 -0.51 -12.17 -9.54
CA ILE A 36 0.44 -13.02 -8.81
C ILE A 36 1.20 -13.89 -9.80
N GLU A 37 2.52 -14.00 -9.59
CA GLU A 37 3.36 -14.88 -10.38
C GLU A 37 2.89 -16.33 -10.24
N SER A 38 2.70 -16.99 -11.39
CA SER A 38 2.28 -18.38 -11.45
C SER A 38 3.51 -19.26 -11.60
N LYS A 39 3.70 -20.20 -10.67
CA LYS A 39 4.75 -21.22 -10.72
C LYS A 39 4.10 -22.60 -10.85
N PRO A 40 3.61 -22.97 -12.05
CA PRO A 40 3.02 -24.28 -12.29
C PRO A 40 3.96 -25.41 -11.87
N THR A 41 3.39 -26.45 -11.27
CA THR A 41 4.10 -27.61 -10.78
C THR A 41 4.15 -28.71 -11.85
N GLY A 42 5.05 -29.68 -11.68
CA GLY A 42 5.26 -30.78 -12.64
C GLY A 42 6.20 -30.43 -13.80
N LEU A 43 6.69 -31.47 -14.48
CA LEU A 43 7.67 -31.34 -15.57
C LEU A 43 7.17 -30.46 -16.74
N PRO A 44 5.93 -30.65 -17.26
CA PRO A 44 5.42 -29.82 -18.34
C PRO A 44 5.29 -28.34 -17.94
N GLY A 45 4.81 -28.07 -16.72
CA GLY A 45 4.67 -26.71 -16.21
C GLY A 45 6.01 -25.98 -16.09
N LYS A 46 7.05 -26.68 -15.61
CA LYS A 46 8.42 -26.13 -15.54
C LYS A 46 9.01 -25.82 -16.91
N LEU A 47 8.76 -26.66 -17.92
CA LEU A 47 9.23 -26.41 -19.29
C LEU A 47 8.58 -25.17 -19.91
N VAL A 48 7.27 -24.98 -19.70
CA VAL A 48 6.55 -23.77 -20.15
C VAL A 48 7.10 -22.53 -19.45
N CYS A 49 7.28 -22.56 -18.13
CA CYS A 49 7.91 -21.44 -17.40
C CYS A 49 9.30 -21.11 -17.94
N ALA A 50 10.17 -22.12 -18.08
CA ALA A 50 11.52 -21.92 -18.58
C ALA A 50 11.55 -21.31 -19.98
N PHE A 51 10.64 -21.74 -20.85
CA PHE A 51 10.47 -21.14 -22.18
C PHE A 51 10.06 -19.67 -22.06
N VAL A 52 8.99 -19.35 -21.32
CA VAL A 52 8.47 -17.98 -21.15
C VAL A 52 9.55 -17.05 -20.55
N ASP A 53 10.26 -17.52 -19.53
CA ASP A 53 11.34 -16.78 -18.87
C ASP A 53 12.52 -16.53 -19.82
N ALA A 54 12.85 -17.48 -20.70
CA ALA A 54 13.91 -17.33 -21.70
C ALA A 54 13.64 -16.22 -22.73
N PHE A 55 12.37 -15.86 -22.93
CA PHE A 55 11.97 -14.72 -23.78
C PHE A 55 11.76 -13.42 -22.99
N GLY A 56 12.12 -13.39 -21.70
CA GLY A 56 12.00 -12.19 -20.86
C GLY A 56 10.56 -11.90 -20.39
N PHE A 57 9.64 -12.85 -20.55
CA PHE A 57 8.29 -12.74 -20.02
C PHE A 57 8.18 -13.44 -18.66
N ARG A 58 7.12 -13.14 -17.89
CA ARG A 58 6.80 -13.83 -16.65
C ARG A 58 5.37 -14.33 -16.70
N LEU A 59 5.16 -15.59 -16.31
CA LEU A 59 3.82 -16.14 -16.22
C LEU A 59 3.13 -15.61 -14.95
N ALA A 60 2.01 -14.94 -15.12
CA ALA A 60 1.22 -14.41 -14.02
C ALA A 60 -0.26 -14.75 -14.20
N ARG A 61 -0.99 -14.77 -13.09
CA ARG A 61 -2.45 -14.94 -13.08
C ARG A 61 -3.10 -13.79 -12.31
N PRO A 62 -4.34 -13.40 -12.65
CA PRO A 62 -5.09 -12.43 -11.84
C PRO A 62 -5.29 -12.95 -10.42
N GLN A 63 -5.03 -12.09 -9.44
CA GLN A 63 -5.43 -12.27 -8.06
C GLN A 63 -6.12 -10.99 -7.62
N ARG A 64 -7.40 -10.87 -7.97
CA ARG A 64 -8.20 -9.69 -7.63
C ARG A 64 -8.26 -9.55 -6.11
N GLY A 65 -7.82 -8.40 -5.61
CA GLY A 65 -7.93 -8.05 -4.20
C GLY A 65 -9.39 -7.88 -3.79
N ASP A 66 -9.73 -8.36 -2.61
CA ASP A 66 -11.01 -8.09 -1.97
C ASP A 66 -10.89 -6.79 -1.17
N LEU A 67 -11.57 -5.72 -1.60
CA LEU A 67 -11.50 -4.41 -0.96
C LEU A 67 -12.01 -4.43 0.49
N ALA A 68 -12.96 -5.30 0.84
CA ALA A 68 -13.43 -5.43 2.22
C ALA A 68 -12.34 -6.06 3.09
N GLN A 69 -11.65 -7.08 2.58
CA GLN A 69 -10.49 -7.63 3.28
C GLN A 69 -9.33 -6.65 3.33
N ARG A 70 -9.08 -5.87 2.27
CA ARG A 70 -8.03 -4.84 2.21
C ARG A 70 -8.27 -3.72 3.21
N LEU A 71 -9.54 -3.30 3.38
CA LEU A 71 -9.94 -2.31 4.37
C LEU A 71 -9.54 -2.74 5.78
N GLU A 72 -9.69 -4.02 6.07
CA GLU A 72 -9.39 -4.61 7.38
C GLU A 72 -7.97 -5.21 7.48
N GLY A 73 -7.24 -5.27 6.35
CA GLY A 73 -5.93 -5.89 6.19
C GLY A 73 -5.92 -7.40 6.49
N ARG A 74 -6.97 -8.09 6.05
CA ARG A 74 -7.10 -9.55 6.20
C ARG A 74 -6.63 -10.34 4.99
N ASP A 75 -6.04 -9.67 4.01
CA ASP A 75 -5.45 -10.28 2.82
C ASP A 75 -3.92 -10.09 2.78
N TRP A 76 -3.27 -10.82 1.86
CA TRP A 76 -1.85 -10.66 1.53
C TRP A 76 -1.72 -10.15 0.10
N PRO A 77 -1.61 -8.83 -0.09
CA PRO A 77 -1.58 -8.25 -1.43
C PRO A 77 -0.29 -8.63 -2.15
N PRO A 78 -0.34 -9.12 -3.39
CA PRO A 78 0.86 -9.52 -4.13
C PRO A 78 1.80 -8.33 -4.37
N SER A 79 1.27 -7.11 -4.48
CA SER A 79 2.07 -5.93 -4.88
C SER A 79 2.04 -4.73 -3.92
N ALA A 80 1.13 -4.69 -2.94
CA ALA A 80 1.10 -3.59 -1.96
C ALA A 80 2.36 -3.52 -1.08
N HIS A 81 2.62 -2.35 -0.50
CA HIS A 81 3.75 -2.10 0.41
C HIS A 81 3.43 -2.42 1.89
N THR A 82 2.14 -2.50 2.26
CA THR A 82 1.70 -2.93 3.58
C THR A 82 0.47 -3.86 3.52
N MET A 83 0.41 -4.82 4.44
CA MET A 83 -0.75 -5.70 4.67
C MET A 83 -1.60 -5.22 5.86
N ALA A 84 -1.27 -4.07 6.47
CA ALA A 84 -2.01 -3.53 7.60
C ALA A 84 -3.46 -3.14 7.23
N GLY A 85 -3.71 -2.82 5.97
CA GLY A 85 -5.02 -2.35 5.52
C GLY A 85 -5.38 -0.97 6.04
N MET A 86 -6.49 -0.42 5.54
CA MET A 86 -6.81 1.00 5.72
C MET A 86 -7.04 1.38 7.19
N LYS A 87 -7.84 0.60 7.92
CA LYS A 87 -8.20 0.92 9.32
C LYS A 87 -6.98 1.00 10.24
N ARG A 88 -5.98 0.12 10.05
CA ARG A 88 -4.75 0.16 10.86
C ARG A 88 -3.84 1.31 10.45
N LEU A 89 -3.83 1.71 9.18
CA LEU A 89 -3.12 2.92 8.76
C LEU A 89 -3.78 4.20 9.28
N ASP A 90 -5.12 4.25 9.35
CA ASP A 90 -5.85 5.35 10.01
C ASP A 90 -5.52 5.44 11.49
N ASN A 91 -5.49 4.29 12.18
CA ASN A 91 -5.07 4.23 13.57
C ASN A 91 -3.63 4.72 13.76
N LEU A 92 -2.70 4.26 12.90
CA LEU A 92 -1.32 4.72 12.93
C LEU A 92 -1.24 6.24 12.77
N GLN A 93 -1.92 6.78 11.76
CA GLN A 93 -1.93 8.21 11.50
C GLN A 93 -2.45 8.98 12.72
N LYS A 94 -3.56 8.54 13.30
CA LYS A 94 -4.13 9.15 14.51
C LYS A 94 -3.13 9.16 15.66
N CYS A 95 -2.51 8.02 15.96
CA CYS A 95 -1.50 7.94 17.03
C CYS A 95 -0.30 8.85 16.76
N ALA A 96 0.21 8.86 15.52
CA ALA A 96 1.35 9.68 15.13
C ALA A 96 1.03 11.18 15.20
N GLU A 97 -0.14 11.61 14.75
CA GLU A 97 -0.58 13.00 14.83
C GLU A 97 -0.82 13.43 16.27
N SER A 98 -1.38 12.57 17.14
CA SER A 98 -1.55 12.87 18.56
C SER A 98 -0.22 13.11 19.27
N VAL A 99 0.79 12.24 19.08
CA VAL A 99 2.09 12.45 19.75
C VAL A 99 2.80 13.73 19.27
N LEU A 100 2.62 14.09 17.99
CA LEU A 100 3.16 15.34 17.44
C LEU A 100 2.43 16.57 17.99
N GLN A 101 1.09 16.51 18.08
CA GLN A 101 0.26 17.59 18.61
C GLN A 101 0.52 17.83 20.10
N ASP A 102 0.68 16.76 20.87
CA ASP A 102 0.90 16.81 22.32
C ASP A 102 2.38 17.07 22.69
N GLY A 103 3.27 17.14 21.70
CA GLY A 103 4.69 17.41 21.91
C GLY A 103 5.42 16.29 22.68
N VAL A 104 5.01 15.03 22.50
CA VAL A 104 5.64 13.87 23.15
C VAL A 104 7.01 13.61 22.48
N PRO A 105 8.12 13.69 23.22
CA PRO A 105 9.45 13.48 22.64
C PRO A 105 9.69 11.99 22.35
N GLY A 106 10.32 11.69 21.21
CA GLY A 106 10.74 10.35 20.86
C GLY A 106 10.76 10.10 19.34
N ASP A 107 11.02 8.84 18.98
CA ASP A 107 11.06 8.35 17.62
C ASP A 107 9.89 7.39 17.32
N PHE A 108 9.64 7.13 16.04
CA PHE A 108 8.75 6.05 15.60
C PHE A 108 9.55 4.77 15.32
N ILE A 109 8.97 3.60 15.67
CA ILE A 109 9.52 2.29 15.37
C ILE A 109 8.41 1.29 15.00
N GLU A 110 8.68 0.39 14.05
CA GLU A 110 7.85 -0.78 13.76
C GLU A 110 8.75 -2.03 13.77
N THR A 111 8.45 -2.99 14.64
CA THR A 111 9.27 -4.21 14.85
C THR A 111 8.72 -5.40 14.05
N GLY A 112 8.65 -5.23 12.73
CA GLY A 112 8.11 -6.23 11.81
C GLY A 112 7.47 -5.57 10.60
N VAL A 113 8.30 -5.14 9.65
CA VAL A 113 7.88 -4.14 8.64
C VAL A 113 7.35 -4.72 7.33
N TRP A 114 7.55 -6.02 7.07
CA TRP A 114 7.32 -6.64 5.76
C TRP A 114 8.01 -5.84 4.62
N ARG A 115 7.24 -5.18 3.75
CA ARG A 115 7.71 -4.32 2.65
C ARG A 115 7.85 -2.84 3.05
N GLY A 116 7.60 -2.50 4.31
CA GLY A 116 7.87 -1.18 4.89
C GLY A 116 6.76 -0.15 4.76
N GLY A 117 5.57 -0.50 4.25
CA GLY A 117 4.54 0.49 3.94
C GLY A 117 4.04 1.28 5.16
N THR A 118 3.94 0.66 6.33
CA THR A 118 3.55 1.36 7.57
C THR A 118 4.64 2.37 7.99
N VAL A 119 5.92 1.99 7.93
CA VAL A 119 7.06 2.91 8.17
C VAL A 119 7.09 4.06 7.17
N ILE A 120 6.81 3.80 5.89
CA ILE A 120 6.71 4.85 4.86
C ILE A 120 5.62 5.85 5.23
N LEU A 121 4.47 5.39 5.75
CA LEU A 121 3.41 6.28 6.22
C LEU A 121 3.87 7.15 7.41
N MET A 122 4.55 6.55 8.41
CA MET A 122 5.12 7.33 9.53
C MET A 122 6.05 8.44 9.01
N ARG A 123 6.92 8.11 8.05
CA ARG A 123 7.84 9.09 7.44
C ARG A 123 7.10 10.17 6.64
N ALA A 124 6.02 9.80 5.97
CA ALA A 124 5.17 10.72 5.21
C ALA A 124 4.44 11.72 6.13
N ILE A 125 3.91 11.26 7.26
CA ILE A 125 3.26 12.12 8.27
C ILE A 125 4.22 13.20 8.80
N LEU A 126 5.48 12.84 9.05
CA LEU A 126 6.52 13.80 9.44
C LEU A 126 6.92 14.79 8.33
N LYS A 127 6.66 14.45 7.05
CA LYS A 127 7.04 15.28 5.90
C LYS A 127 5.94 16.24 5.45
N ALA A 128 4.68 15.86 5.67
CA ALA A 128 3.50 16.47 5.08
C ALA A 128 3.17 17.85 5.63
#